data_AF-A0A534NQX0-F1
#
_entry.id   AF-A0A534NQX0-F1
#
_cell.length_a   1.000
_cell.length_b   1.000
_cell.length_c   1.000
_cell.angle_alpha   90.00
_cell.angle_beta   90.00
_cell.angle_gamma   90.00
#
_symmetry.space_group_name_H-M   'P 1'
#
loop_
_entity.id
_entity.type
_entity.pdbx_description
1 polymer ?
#
loop_
_entity_poly.entity_id
_entity_poly.type
_entity_poly.pdbx_seq_one_letter_code
_entity_poly.pdbx_strand_id
1 'polypeptide(L)'
;MTQPAADIRVLQERIQEESTFVDRLLEQAAQVVVGQRTMIERLLIGLITSGHVLLEGVPGLAKTLTVKTLADCLRLSFKRIQFTPDLLPADLVGTQIYQPQTASFTVKRGPIFA
;
A
#
# COMPACT_ATOMS: atom_id res chain seq x y z
N MET A 1 32.96 29.53 2.48
CA MET A 1 33.27 28.33 3.30
C MET A 1 32.12 28.14 4.26
N THR A 2 31.08 27.42 3.84
CA THR A 2 29.83 27.26 4.58
C THR A 2 29.94 26.01 5.45
N GLN A 3 29.65 26.12 6.75
CA GLN A 3 29.88 25.10 7.76
C GLN A 3 28.90 23.90 7.62
N PRO A 4 29.36 22.69 7.26
CA PRO A 4 28.50 21.53 7.03
C PRO A 4 27.75 21.05 8.29
N ALA A 5 28.28 21.34 9.48
CA ALA A 5 27.74 20.82 10.75
C ALA A 5 26.43 21.50 11.19
N ALA A 6 26.21 22.76 10.81
CA ALA A 6 24.96 23.47 11.09
C ALA A 6 23.82 22.95 10.21
N ASP A 7 24.10 22.68 8.93
CA ASP A 7 23.13 22.14 7.98
C ASP A 7 22.67 20.72 8.35
N ILE A 8 23.57 19.86 8.85
CA ILE A 8 23.22 18.49 9.27
C ILE A 8 22.26 18.50 10.46
N ARG A 9 22.47 19.38 11.46
CA ARG A 9 21.60 19.47 12.63
C ARG A 9 20.19 19.92 12.27
N VAL A 10 20.08 20.96 11.47
CA VAL A 10 18.80 21.47 10.97
C VAL A 10 18.07 20.40 10.15
N LEU A 11 18.80 19.62 9.35
CA LEU A 11 18.22 18.52 8.59
C LEU A 11 17.72 17.39 9.52
N GLN A 12 18.48 17.02 10.56
CA GLN A 12 18.07 16.01 11.52
C GLN A 12 16.80 16.41 12.29
N GLU A 13 16.71 17.67 12.74
CA GLU A 13 15.52 18.20 13.41
C GLU A 13 14.28 18.09 12.50
N ARG A 14 14.40 18.52 11.24
CA ARG A 14 13.32 18.41 10.27
C ARG A 14 12.92 16.96 9.99
N ILE A 15 13.89 16.06 9.84
CA ILE A 15 13.60 14.63 9.65
C ILE A 15 12.83 14.08 10.85
N GLN A 16 13.24 14.43 12.07
CA GLN A 16 12.60 13.94 13.28
C GLN A 16 11.15 14.43 13.42
N GLU A 17 10.91 15.71 13.13
CA GLU A 17 9.56 16.28 13.13
C GLU A 17 8.65 15.56 12.13
N GLU A 18 9.13 15.41 10.88
CA GLU A 18 8.36 14.76 9.81
C GLU A 18 8.23 13.24 10.01
N SER A 19 9.18 12.57 10.67
CA SER A 19 9.13 11.11 10.88
C SER A 19 8.31 10.68 12.09
N THR A 20 7.82 11.61 12.92
CA THR A 20 7.10 11.30 14.17
C THR A 20 5.83 10.47 13.95
N PHE A 21 5.23 10.49 12.75
CA PHE A 21 4.07 9.63 12.45
C PHE A 21 4.46 8.16 12.26
N VAL A 22 5.71 7.86 11.86
CA VAL A 22 6.17 6.50 11.55
C VAL A 22 6.15 5.64 12.80
N ASP A 23 6.68 6.15 13.91
CA ASP A 23 6.71 5.41 15.18
C ASP A 23 5.28 5.11 15.66
N ARG A 24 4.40 6.11 15.63
CA ARG A 24 2.98 5.93 15.98
C ARG A 24 2.29 4.90 15.08
N LEU A 25 2.58 4.91 13.79
CA LEU A 25 2.03 3.94 12.84
C LEU A 25 2.49 2.51 13.16
N LEU A 26 3.79 2.34 13.42
CA LEU A 26 4.38 1.04 13.75
C LEU A 26 3.81 0.49 15.08
N GLU A 27 3.63 1.34 16.08
CA GLU A 27 2.99 0.98 17.35
C GLU A 27 1.55 0.49 17.16
N GLN A 28 0.74 1.21 16.38
CA GLN A 28 -0.64 0.79 16.09
C GLN A 28 -0.68 -0.52 15.31
N ALA A 29 0.19 -0.70 14.30
CA ALA A 29 0.24 -1.93 13.53
C ALA A 29 0.67 -3.14 14.38
N ALA A 30 1.55 -2.93 15.37
CA ALA A 30 2.02 -3.97 16.28
C ALA A 30 0.91 -4.51 17.20
N GLN A 31 -0.19 -3.78 17.41
CA GLN A 31 -1.33 -4.27 18.19
C GLN A 31 -2.09 -5.40 17.48
N VAL A 32 -2.02 -5.46 16.16
CA VAL A 32 -2.72 -6.46 15.33
C VAL A 32 -1.75 -7.49 14.76
N VAL A 33 -0.52 -7.07 14.43
CA VAL A 33 0.46 -7.90 13.75
C VAL A 33 1.71 -8.06 14.61
N VAL A 34 1.87 -9.25 15.19
CA VAL A 34 3.00 -9.57 16.07
C VAL A 34 4.17 -10.13 15.27
N GLY A 35 5.39 -9.64 15.54
CA GLY A 35 6.62 -10.23 15.00
C GLY A 35 6.96 -9.89 13.55
N GLN A 36 6.20 -9.00 12.88
CA GLN A 36 6.41 -8.64 11.46
C GLN A 36 6.85 -7.20 11.23
N ARG A 37 7.55 -6.59 12.19
CA ARG A 37 7.97 -5.18 12.13
C ARG A 37 8.71 -4.82 10.83
N THR A 38 9.71 -5.62 10.46
CA THR A 38 10.52 -5.40 9.25
C THR A 38 9.68 -5.45 7.97
N MET A 39 8.65 -6.30 7.92
CA MET A 39 7.75 -6.36 6.77
C MET A 39 6.90 -5.10 6.66
N ILE A 40 6.38 -4.59 7.78
CA ILE A 40 5.61 -3.34 7.84
C ILE A 40 6.48 -2.16 7.40
N GLU A 41 7.71 -2.06 7.91
CA GLU A 41 8.66 -1.00 7.54
C GLU A 41 8.95 -1.01 6.03
N ARG A 42 9.20 -2.18 5.43
CA ARG A 42 9.43 -2.30 3.98
C ARG A 42 8.20 -1.95 3.14
N LEU A 43 7.01 -2.33 3.61
CA LEU A 43 5.75 -1.95 2.95
C LEU A 43 5.53 -0.43 3.00
N LEU A 44 5.82 0.19 4.15
CA LEU A 44 5.73 1.63 4.30
C LEU A 44 6.71 2.36 3.37
N ILE A 45 7.96 1.88 3.29
CA ILE A 45 8.97 2.43 2.36
C ILE A 45 8.46 2.33 0.91
N GLY A 46 7.95 1.17 0.50
CA GLY A 46 7.37 1.00 -0.84
C GLY A 46 6.22 1.98 -1.10
N LEU A 47 5.34 2.17 -0.12
CA LEU A 47 4.21 3.09 -0.23
C LEU A 47 4.65 4.55 -0.38
N ILE A 48 5.53 5.06 0.49
CA ILE A 48 5.95 6.48 0.46
C ILE A 48 6.82 6.81 -0.76
N THR A 49 7.49 5.81 -1.34
CA THR A 49 8.28 5.95 -2.57
C THR A 49 7.46 5.70 -3.84
N SER A 50 6.16 5.43 -3.72
CA SER A 50 5.30 5.02 -4.84
C SER A 50 5.81 3.79 -5.61
N GLY A 51 6.50 2.88 -4.92
CA GLY A 51 6.98 1.61 -5.44
C GLY A 51 5.97 0.47 -5.32
N HIS A 52 6.30 -0.66 -5.95
CA HIS A 52 5.54 -1.92 -5.84
C HIS A 52 6.33 -2.94 -5.03
N VAL A 53 5.63 -3.71 -4.17
CA VAL A 53 6.25 -4.69 -3.29
C VAL A 53 5.76 -6.10 -3.63
N LEU A 54 6.70 -7.00 -3.85
CA LEU A 54 6.44 -8.45 -3.96
C LEU A 54 6.67 -9.10 -2.60
N LEU A 55 5.65 -9.77 -2.05
CA LEU A 55 5.71 -10.42 -0.73
C LEU A 55 5.80 -11.95 -0.84
N GLU A 56 7.01 -12.47 -0.83
CA GLU A 56 7.29 -13.91 -0.85
C GLU A 56 7.35 -14.52 0.55
N GLY A 57 7.20 -15.85 0.65
CA GLY A 57 7.20 -16.58 1.92
C GLY A 57 6.04 -17.56 2.05
N VAL A 58 6.08 -18.39 3.08
CA VAL A 58 5.12 -19.49 3.27
C VAL A 58 3.70 -18.98 3.61
N PRO A 59 2.66 -19.75 3.28
CA PRO A 59 1.29 -19.44 3.69
C PRO A 59 1.17 -19.31 5.22
N GLY A 60 0.24 -18.49 5.68
CA GLY A 60 -0.07 -18.35 7.12
C GLY A 60 0.76 -17.32 7.89
N LEU A 61 1.75 -16.67 7.27
CA LEU A 61 2.58 -15.63 7.92
C LEU A 61 1.91 -14.24 8.00
N ALA A 62 0.59 -14.19 8.11
CA ALA A 62 -0.17 -12.96 8.26
C ALA A 62 0.09 -11.88 7.16
N LYS A 63 0.55 -12.27 5.95
CA LYS A 63 0.85 -11.32 4.86
C LYS A 63 -0.32 -10.40 4.54
N THR A 64 -1.48 -11.00 4.28
CA THR A 64 -2.72 -10.27 3.99
C THR A 64 -3.16 -9.41 5.16
N LEU A 65 -3.06 -9.93 6.38
CA LEU A 65 -3.42 -9.19 7.59
C LEU A 65 -2.53 -7.95 7.72
N THR A 66 -1.23 -8.09 7.50
CA THR A 66 -0.28 -6.99 7.62
C THR A 66 -0.54 -5.86 6.63
N VAL A 67 -0.77 -6.21 5.35
CA VAL A 67 -1.09 -5.20 4.33
C VAL A 67 -2.42 -4.51 4.65
N LYS A 68 -3.43 -5.27 5.10
CA LYS A 68 -4.72 -4.72 5.50
C LYS A 68 -4.59 -3.79 6.70
N THR A 69 -3.91 -4.21 7.76
CA THR A 69 -3.66 -3.40 8.96
C THR A 69 -2.95 -2.10 8.60
N LEU A 70 -1.92 -2.15 7.75
CA LEU A 70 -1.21 -0.95 7.31
C LEU A 70 -2.15 0.02 6.56
N ALA A 71 -2.99 -0.50 5.67
CA ALA A 71 -3.98 0.31 4.97
C ALA A 71 -5.01 0.92 5.93
N ASP A 72 -5.51 0.15 6.90
CA ASP A 72 -6.47 0.62 7.91
C ASP A 72 -5.85 1.73 8.79
N CYS A 73 -4.61 1.56 9.26
CA CYS A 73 -3.91 2.58 10.05
C CYS A 73 -3.67 3.88 9.28
N LEU A 74 -3.45 3.80 7.96
CA LEU A 74 -3.24 4.95 7.08
C LEU A 74 -4.53 5.46 6.43
N ARG A 75 -5.68 4.86 6.74
CA ARG A 75 -6.99 5.16 6.13
C ARG A 75 -6.98 5.06 4.60
N LEU A 76 -6.26 4.09 4.07
CA LEU A 76 -6.17 3.80 2.64
C LEU A 76 -7.22 2.77 2.23
N SER A 77 -7.61 2.80 0.95
CA SER A 77 -8.41 1.74 0.38
C SER A 77 -7.58 0.47 0.22
N PHE A 78 -8.06 -0.64 0.77
CA PHE A 78 -7.48 -1.97 0.56
C PHE A 78 -8.37 -2.79 -0.36
N LYS A 79 -7.78 -3.36 -1.42
CA LYS A 79 -8.45 -4.30 -2.32
C LYS A 79 -7.60 -5.55 -2.50
N ARG A 80 -8.25 -6.71 -2.39
CA ARG A 80 -7.62 -8.01 -2.62
C ARG A 80 -8.14 -8.57 -3.94
N ILE A 81 -7.23 -8.82 -4.88
CA ILE A 81 -7.54 -9.46 -6.16
C ILE A 81 -6.87 -10.83 -6.15
N GLN A 82 -7.68 -11.89 -6.26
CA GLN A 82 -7.17 -13.25 -6.35
C GLN A 82 -6.82 -13.54 -7.81
N PHE A 83 -5.57 -13.86 -8.07
CA PHE A 83 -5.15 -14.36 -9.38
C PHE A 83 -5.53 -15.84 -9.47
N THR A 84 -6.25 -16.19 -10.53
CA THR A 84 -6.59 -17.56 -10.94
C THR A 84 -6.01 -17.80 -12.32
N PRO A 85 -5.73 -19.07 -12.72
CA PRO A 85 -5.18 -19.36 -14.05
C PRO A 85 -6.09 -18.87 -15.20
N ASP A 86 -7.39 -18.76 -14.94
CA ASP A 86 -8.39 -18.33 -15.93
C ASP A 86 -8.62 -16.81 -15.96
N LEU A 87 -7.94 -16.04 -15.11
CA LEU A 87 -8.15 -14.59 -15.00
C LEU A 87 -7.71 -13.89 -16.30
N LEU A 88 -8.63 -13.18 -16.96
CA LEU A 88 -8.31 -12.41 -18.16
C LEU A 88 -7.89 -10.98 -17.78
N PRO A 89 -7.06 -10.30 -18.60
CA PRO A 89 -6.71 -8.90 -18.37
C PRO A 89 -7.94 -7.97 -18.26
N ALA A 90 -9.01 -8.29 -19.01
CA ALA A 90 -10.28 -7.58 -18.96
C ALA A 90 -10.97 -7.69 -17.59
N ASP A 91 -10.74 -8.76 -16.83
CA ASP A 91 -11.29 -8.92 -15.48
C ASP A 91 -10.60 -7.98 -14.47
N LEU A 92 -9.39 -7.51 -14.76
CA LEU A 92 -8.61 -6.62 -13.91
C LEU A 92 -8.83 -5.14 -14.25
N VAL A 93 -8.77 -4.81 -15.55
CA VAL A 93 -8.86 -3.44 -16.06
C VAL A 93 -10.32 -3.04 -16.30
N GLY A 94 -11.17 -3.97 -16.72
CA GLY A 94 -12.56 -3.74 -17.08
C GLY A 94 -12.86 -4.03 -18.55
N THR A 95 -14.15 -3.98 -18.90
CA THR A 95 -14.65 -4.27 -20.25
C THR A 95 -15.77 -3.31 -20.65
N GLN A 96 -16.03 -3.19 -21.95
CA GLN A 96 -17.21 -2.49 -22.45
C GLN A 96 -18.43 -3.41 -22.38
N ILE A 97 -19.51 -2.89 -21.82
CA ILE A 97 -20.80 -3.57 -21.72
C ILE A 97 -21.78 -2.85 -22.63
N TYR A 98 -22.43 -3.61 -23.49
CA TYR A 98 -23.54 -3.09 -24.28
C TYR A 98 -24.78 -2.94 -23.38
N GLN A 99 -25.37 -1.76 -23.36
CA GLN A 99 -26.58 -1.43 -22.61
C GLN A 99 -27.78 -1.44 -23.58
N PRO A 100 -28.63 -2.49 -23.60
CA PRO A 100 -29.69 -2.60 -24.61
C PRO A 100 -30.75 -1.51 -24.52
N GLN A 101 -30.98 -0.97 -23.31
CA GLN A 101 -31.96 0.08 -23.04
C GLN A 101 -31.63 1.39 -23.77
N THR A 102 -30.35 1.68 -23.99
CA THR A 102 -29.86 2.93 -24.57
C THR A 102 -29.13 2.71 -25.90
N ALA A 103 -29.07 1.45 -26.37
CA ALA A 103 -28.30 1.03 -27.54
C ALA A 103 -26.84 1.57 -27.55
N SER A 104 -26.22 1.65 -26.37
CA SER A 104 -24.90 2.28 -26.19
C SER A 104 -23.92 1.36 -25.46
N PHE A 105 -22.63 1.55 -25.70
CA PHE A 105 -21.57 0.87 -24.96
C PHE A 105 -21.11 1.70 -23.76
N THR A 106 -21.06 1.10 -22.57
CA THR A 106 -20.57 1.72 -21.34
C THR A 106 -19.34 0.97 -20.82
N VAL A 107 -18.33 1.69 -20.33
CA VAL A 107 -17.11 1.08 -19.79
C VAL A 107 -17.36 0.70 -18.33
N LYS A 108 -17.35 -0.60 -18.03
CA LYS A 108 -17.32 -1.09 -16.65
C LYS A 108 -15.86 -1.24 -16.22
N ARG A 109 -15.40 -0.36 -15.34
CA ARG A 109 -14.04 -0.42 -14.78
C ARG A 109 -13.86 -1.66 -13.91
N GLY A 110 -12.70 -2.29 -14.04
CA GLY A 110 -12.31 -3.46 -13.26
C GLY A 110 -11.87 -3.11 -11.83
N PRO A 111 -11.58 -4.13 -11.01
CA PRO A 111 -11.29 -4.02 -9.58
C PRO A 111 -10.02 -3.22 -9.27
N ILE A 112 -9.12 -2.99 -10.23
CA ILE A 112 -7.92 -2.18 -10.02
C ILE A 112 -8.22 -0.67 -9.85
N PHE A 113 -9.42 -0.23 -10.26
CA PHE A 113 -9.82 1.19 -10.25
C PHE A 113 -10.83 1.55 -9.14
N ALA A 114 -11.16 0.62 -8.23
CA ALA A 114 -12.27 0.73 -7.28
C ALA A 114 -11.82 0.67 -5.82
#